data_AF-A0A1Y1N7Z2-F1
#
_entry.id   AF-A0A1Y1N7Z2-F1
#
_cell.length_a   1.000
_cell.length_b   1.000
_cell.length_c   1.000
_cell.angle_alpha   90.00
_cell.angle_beta   90.00
_cell.angle_gamma   90.00
#
_symmetry.space_group_name_H-M   'P 1'
#
loop_
_entity.id
_entity.type
_entity.pdbx_description
1 polymer ?
#
loop_
_entity_poly.entity_id
_entity_poly.type
_entity_poly.pdbx_seq_one_letter_code
_entity_poly.pdbx_strand_id
1 'polypeptide(L)'
;MSGLLIGFVTAQVLVFVMHAIYSNTTSMLTLTFAAACLVYHTANKFVNASGVIALFVLGFITGGERQSLSTEMENFLLTFWSFVGYLVNCTVCVLAGFFTV
;
A
#
# COMPACT_ATOMS: atom_id res chain seq x y z
N MET A 1 4.55 -3.88 18.77
CA MET A 1 5.38 -4.70 17.85
C MET A 1 4.56 -5.62 16.95
N SER A 2 3.36 -6.04 17.35
CA SER A 2 2.51 -6.97 16.60
C SER A 2 2.17 -6.49 15.17
N GLY A 3 1.88 -5.18 14.99
CA GLY A 3 1.58 -4.62 13.66
C GLY A 3 2.76 -4.66 12.68
N LEU A 4 3.99 -4.61 13.18
CA LEU A 4 5.21 -4.60 12.36
C LEU A 4 5.49 -6.01 11.83
N LEU A 5 5.34 -7.03 12.68
CA LEU A 5 5.45 -8.45 12.31
C LEU A 5 4.41 -8.86 11.26
N ILE A 6 3.15 -8.47 11.45
CA ILE A 6 2.08 -8.79 10.49
C ILE A 6 2.32 -8.09 9.16
N GLY A 7 2.67 -6.80 9.21
CA GLY A 7 3.02 -6.02 8.02
C GLY A 7 4.15 -6.69 7.24
N PHE A 8 5.18 -7.18 7.92
CA PHE A 8 6.28 -7.90 7.29
C PHE A 8 5.84 -9.21 6.62
N VAL A 9 5.10 -10.08 7.34
CA VAL A 9 4.66 -11.37 6.79
C VAL A 9 3.73 -11.19 5.60
N THR A 10 2.74 -10.31 5.73
CA THR A 10 1.79 -10.01 4.63
C THR A 10 2.47 -9.37 3.43
N ALA A 11 3.49 -8.52 3.65
CA ALA A 11 4.28 -7.95 2.57
C ALA A 11 5.07 -9.01 1.79
N GLN A 12 5.69 -9.98 2.48
CA GLN A 12 6.40 -11.08 1.83
C GLN A 12 5.46 -11.93 0.97
N VAL A 13 4.26 -12.25 1.48
CA VAL A 13 3.22 -12.94 0.70
C VAL A 13 2.82 -12.12 -0.52
N LEU A 14 2.63 -10.81 -0.35
CA LEU A 14 2.27 -9.93 -1.47
C LEU A 14 3.36 -9.87 -2.54
N VAL A 15 4.65 -9.76 -2.15
CA VAL A 15 5.78 -9.77 -3.08
C VAL A 15 5.84 -11.08 -3.87
N PHE A 16 5.62 -12.21 -3.20
CA PHE A 16 5.53 -13.51 -3.87
C PHE A 16 4.38 -13.55 -4.89
N VAL A 17 3.21 -13.02 -4.53
CA VAL A 17 2.05 -12.93 -5.43
C VAL A 17 2.29 -11.96 -6.59
N MET A 18 3.00 -10.85 -6.35
CA MET A 18 3.39 -9.91 -7.41
C MET A 18 4.26 -10.59 -8.46
N HIS A 19 5.25 -11.38 -8.04
CA HIS A 19 6.07 -12.18 -8.96
C HIS A 19 5.25 -13.17 -9.80
N ALA A 20 4.16 -13.72 -9.25
CA ALA A 20 3.30 -14.65 -9.97
C ALA A 20 2.36 -13.98 -10.99
N ILE A 21 1.98 -12.70 -10.79
CA ILE A 21 0.93 -12.00 -11.55
C ILE A 21 1.51 -10.88 -12.44
N TYR A 22 2.73 -11.05 -12.96
CA TYR A 22 3.40 -10.11 -13.87
C TYR A 22 2.74 -9.90 -15.25
N SER A 23 1.50 -10.36 -15.42
CA SER A 23 0.84 -10.42 -16.71
C SER A 23 0.36 -9.06 -17.23
N ASN A 24 -0.14 -8.15 -16.37
CA ASN A 24 -0.74 -6.88 -16.82
C ASN A 24 -0.62 -5.73 -15.79
N THR A 25 -0.55 -4.49 -16.29
CA THR A 25 -0.50 -3.27 -15.46
C THR A 25 -1.74 -3.11 -14.58
N THR A 26 -2.93 -3.36 -15.14
CA THR A 26 -4.22 -3.22 -14.43
C THR A 26 -4.33 -4.21 -13.27
N SER A 27 -3.88 -5.45 -13.44
CA SER A 27 -3.92 -6.46 -12.36
C SER A 27 -3.00 -6.12 -11.21
N MET A 28 -1.90 -5.42 -11.46
CA MET A 28 -0.99 -5.03 -10.38
C MET A 28 -1.49 -3.81 -9.61
N LEU A 29 -2.14 -2.86 -10.29
CA LEU A 29 -2.82 -1.77 -9.59
C LEU A 29 -3.91 -2.31 -8.68
N THR A 30 -4.77 -3.21 -9.16
CA THR A 30 -5.81 -3.82 -8.30
C THR A 30 -5.20 -4.64 -7.18
N LEU A 31 -4.10 -5.37 -7.43
CA LEU A 31 -3.39 -6.13 -6.40
C LEU A 31 -2.81 -5.23 -5.31
N THR A 32 -2.13 -4.14 -5.67
CA THR A 32 -1.56 -3.18 -4.69
C THR A 32 -2.65 -2.51 -3.86
N PHE A 33 -3.78 -2.14 -4.49
CA PHE A 33 -4.95 -1.61 -3.78
C PHE A 33 -5.61 -2.63 -2.86
N ALA A 34 -5.87 -3.84 -3.37
CA ALA A 34 -6.48 -4.91 -2.60
C ALA A 34 -5.62 -5.30 -1.40
N ALA A 35 -4.30 -5.35 -1.58
CA ALA A 35 -3.38 -5.69 -0.51
C ALA A 35 -3.28 -4.61 0.57
N ALA A 36 -3.33 -3.33 0.18
CA ALA A 36 -3.42 -2.23 1.13
C ALA A 36 -4.69 -2.33 2.01
N CYS A 37 -5.84 -2.63 1.39
CA CYS A 37 -7.09 -2.84 2.11
C CYS A 37 -7.05 -4.09 3.01
N LEU A 38 -6.52 -5.20 2.49
CA LEU A 38 -6.44 -6.47 3.21
C LEU A 38 -5.51 -6.37 4.41
N VAL A 39 -4.32 -5.79 4.28
CA VAL A 39 -3.36 -5.68 5.40
C VAL A 39 -3.91 -4.80 6.50
N TYR A 40 -4.57 -3.68 6.15
CA TYR A 40 -5.20 -2.81 7.12
C TYR A 40 -6.31 -3.54 7.88
N HIS A 41 -7.21 -4.20 7.15
CA HIS A 41 -8.35 -4.90 7.77
C HIS A 41 -7.91 -6.10 8.60
N THR A 42 -6.94 -6.88 8.11
CA THR A 42 -6.40 -8.04 8.84
C THR A 42 -5.66 -7.63 10.11
N ALA A 43 -4.79 -6.63 10.03
CA ALA A 43 -4.06 -6.13 11.20
C ALA A 43 -5.00 -5.54 12.26
N ASN A 44 -6.02 -4.78 11.84
CA ASN A 44 -6.94 -4.11 12.76
C ASN A 44 -7.95 -5.08 13.40
N LYS A 45 -8.53 -6.00 12.62
CA LYS A 45 -9.59 -6.90 13.12
C LYS A 45 -9.09 -8.20 13.74
N PHE A 46 -8.03 -8.79 13.22
CA PHE A 46 -7.61 -10.14 13.66
C PHE A 46 -6.54 -10.10 14.75
N VAL A 47 -5.75 -9.02 14.82
CA VAL A 47 -4.57 -8.98 15.69
C VAL A 47 -4.57 -7.78 16.64
N ASN A 48 -5.64 -6.99 16.66
CA ASN A 48 -5.74 -5.75 17.47
C ASN A 48 -4.48 -4.87 17.36
N ALA A 49 -3.88 -4.84 16.17
CA ALA A 49 -2.65 -4.10 15.90
C ALA A 49 -2.97 -2.84 15.09
N SER A 50 -2.07 -1.86 15.11
CA SER A 50 -2.22 -0.67 14.27
C SER A 50 -2.12 -1.06 12.79
N GLY A 51 -3.27 -1.04 12.11
CA GLY A 51 -3.36 -1.30 10.67
C GLY A 51 -2.57 -0.29 9.85
N VAL A 52 -2.41 0.95 10.34
CA VAL A 52 -1.61 1.99 9.68
C VAL A 52 -0.12 1.61 9.65
N ILE A 53 0.42 1.09 10.75
CA ILE A 53 1.83 0.66 10.82
C ILE A 53 2.06 -0.56 9.93
N ALA A 54 1.13 -1.52 9.94
CA ALA A 54 1.22 -2.69 9.07
C ALA A 54 1.19 -2.31 7.58
N LEU A 55 0.31 -1.36 7.21
CA LEU A 55 0.23 -0.81 5.86
C LEU A 55 1.50 -0.06 5.46
N PHE A 56 2.08 0.72 6.37
CA PHE A 56 3.34 1.42 6.13
C PHE A 56 4.48 0.44 5.82
N VAL A 57 4.61 -0.62 6.62
CA VAL A 57 5.63 -1.66 6.40
C VAL A 57 5.44 -2.35 5.04
N LEU A 58 4.19 -2.65 4.67
CA LEU A 58 3.86 -3.23 3.38
C LEU A 58 4.25 -2.30 2.22
N GLY A 59 3.91 -1.02 2.31
CA GLY A 59 4.29 -0.01 1.31
C GLY A 59 5.80 0.20 1.19
N PHE A 60 6.53 0.11 2.31
CA PHE A 60 7.98 0.22 2.34
C PHE A 60 8.66 -0.97 1.64
N ILE A 61 8.26 -2.20 1.98
CA ILE A 61 8.85 -3.43 1.40
C ILE A 61 8.50 -3.54 -0.09
N THR A 62 7.22 -3.39 -0.45
CA THR A 62 6.81 -3.38 -1.86
C THR A 62 7.41 -2.22 -2.64
N GLY A 63 7.79 -1.15 -1.93
CA GLY A 63 8.57 -0.02 -2.46
C GLY A 63 9.96 -0.39 -2.93
N GLY A 64 10.67 -1.23 -2.17
CA GLY A 64 12.00 -1.71 -2.52
C GLY A 64 12.00 -2.70 -3.68
N GLU A 65 10.96 -3.54 -3.78
CA GLU A 65 10.84 -4.57 -4.82
C GLU A 65 10.42 -4.03 -6.20
N ARG A 66 10.19 -2.71 -6.34
CA ARG A 66 9.73 -2.08 -7.59
C ARG A 66 10.73 -2.23 -8.74
N GLN A 67 12.03 -2.33 -8.43
CA GLN A 67 13.06 -2.47 -9.46
C GLN A 67 12.98 -3.80 -10.23
N SER A 68 12.21 -4.77 -9.72
CA SER A 68 11.92 -6.01 -10.46
C SER A 68 10.85 -5.80 -11.55
N LEU A 69 10.12 -4.68 -11.55
CA LEU A 69 9.01 -4.39 -12.48
C LEU A 69 9.49 -3.93 -13.85
N SER A 70 8.61 -4.05 -14.85
CA SER A 70 8.86 -3.40 -16.13
C SER A 70 8.79 -1.87 -15.95
N THR A 71 9.66 -1.13 -16.64
CA THR A 71 9.78 0.33 -16.50
C THR A 71 8.48 1.06 -16.80
N GLU A 72 7.67 0.58 -17.75
CA GLU A 72 6.36 1.15 -18.07
C GLU A 72 5.38 1.03 -16.89
N MET A 73 5.36 -0.14 -16.27
CA MET A 73 4.46 -0.47 -15.17
C MET A 73 4.86 0.23 -13.87
N GLU A 74 6.16 0.33 -13.59
CA GLU A 74 6.70 1.10 -12.47
C GLU A 74 6.27 2.57 -12.57
N ASN A 75 6.50 3.21 -13.72
CA ASN A 75 6.13 4.61 -13.94
C ASN A 75 4.63 4.83 -13.79
N PHE A 76 3.81 3.91 -14.29
CA PHE A 76 2.36 3.98 -14.13
C PHE A 76 1.94 3.90 -12.65
N LEU A 77 2.43 2.91 -11.91
CA LEU A 77 2.11 2.73 -10.48
C LEU A 77 2.59 3.93 -9.67
N LEU A 78 3.81 4.42 -9.91
CA LEU A 78 4.37 5.55 -9.20
C LEU A 78 3.56 6.83 -9.45
N THR A 79 3.17 7.08 -10.70
CA THR A 79 2.33 8.23 -11.07
C THR A 79 0.96 8.14 -10.39
N PHE A 80 0.34 6.96 -10.44
CA PHE A 80 -0.96 6.72 -9.83
C PHE A 80 -0.93 6.92 -8.29
N TRP A 81 0.02 6.30 -7.60
CA TRP A 81 0.13 6.42 -6.14
C TRP A 81 0.54 7.84 -5.71
N SER A 82 1.32 8.56 -6.51
CA SER A 82 1.61 9.98 -6.26
C SER A 82 0.36 10.84 -6.37
N PHE A 83 -0.48 10.61 -7.39
CA PHE A 83 -1.78 11.28 -7.53
C PHE A 83 -2.69 11.03 -6.32
N VAL A 84 -2.77 9.78 -5.85
CA VAL A 84 -3.51 9.45 -4.62
C VAL A 84 -2.95 10.20 -3.41
N GLY A 85 -1.63 10.28 -3.27
CA GLY A 85 -0.98 11.06 -2.21
C GLY A 85 -1.35 12.53 -2.25
N TYR A 86 -1.37 13.15 -3.43
CA TYR A 86 -1.83 14.53 -3.58
C TYR A 86 -3.30 14.72 -3.19
N LEU A 87 -4.18 13.80 -3.61
CA LEU A 87 -5.59 13.84 -3.22
C LEU A 87 -5.77 13.79 -1.71
N VAL A 88 -5.11 12.84 -1.04
CA VAL A 88 -5.20 12.69 0.42
C VAL A 88 -4.65 13.92 1.13
N ASN A 89 -3.52 14.49 0.67
CA ASN A 89 -2.97 15.72 1.24
C ASN A 89 -3.94 16.89 1.14
N CYS A 90 -4.57 17.08 -0.03
CA CYS A 90 -5.60 18.10 -0.20
C CYS A 90 -6.78 17.87 0.76
N THR A 91 -7.26 16.63 0.88
CA THR A 91 -8.34 16.28 1.81
C THR A 91 -7.97 16.58 3.26
N VAL A 92 -6.77 16.21 3.71
CA VAL A 92 -6.29 16.49 5.08
C VAL A 92 -6.22 17.99 5.32
N CYS A 93 -5.69 18.79 4.39
CA CYS A 93 -5.65 20.25 4.52
C CYS A 93 -7.04 20.87 4.63
N VAL A 94 -7.99 20.44 3.80
CA VAL A 94 -9.38 20.92 3.84
C VAL A 94 -10.04 20.55 5.18
N LEU A 95 -9.90 19.29 5.61
CA LEU A 95 -10.45 18.83 6.89
C LEU A 95 -9.82 19.55 8.08
N ALA A 96 -8.50 19.74 8.08
CA ALA A 96 -7.82 20.50 9.11
C ALA A 96 -8.42 21.90 9.21
N GLY A 97 -8.56 22.60 8.08
CA GLY A 97 -9.23 23.89 8.00
C GLY A 97 -10.64 23.88 8.63
N PHE A 98 -11.47 22.89 8.30
CA PHE A 98 -12.81 22.75 8.88
C PHE A 98 -12.81 22.46 10.39
N PHE A 99 -11.88 21.66 10.90
CA PHE A 99 -11.84 21.28 12.32
C PHE A 99 -11.17 22.33 13.22
N THR A 100 -10.34 23.22 12.67
CA THR A 100 -9.69 24.31 13.42
C THR A 100 -10.46 25.64 13.43
N VAL A 101 -11.55 25.75 12.66
CA VAL A 101 -12.50 26.88 12.70
C VAL A 101 -13.65 26.53 13.63
#